data_AF-D5HKK7-F1
#
_entry.id   AF-D5HKK7-F1
#
_cell.length_a   1.000
_cell.length_b   1.000
_cell.length_c   1.000
_cell.angle_alpha   90.00
_cell.angle_beta   90.00
_cell.angle_gamma   90.00
#
_symmetry.space_group_name_H-M   'P 1'
#
loop_
_entity.id
_entity.type
_entity.pdbx_description
1 polymer ?
#
loop_
_entity_poly.entity_id
_entity_poly.type
_entity_poly.pdbx_seq_one_letter_code
_entity_poly.pdbx_strand_id
1 'polypeptide(L)' 'MKKIVIKGNRPLAGEVTISGAKNSAVALIPAAILADSPVILEGVPDIQDVHSLIEILEIMGATVHFS' A
#
# COMPACT_ATOMS: atom_id res chain seq x y z
N MET A 1 -6.39 -0.39 23.09
CA MET A 1 -6.44 0.79 22.19
C MET A 1 -5.05 1.38 22.05
N LYS A 2 -4.56 1.55 20.83
CA LYS A 2 -3.35 2.36 20.60
C LYS A 2 -3.68 3.84 20.85
N LYS A 3 -2.74 4.57 21.42
CA LYS A 3 -2.86 6.02 21.63
C LYS A 3 -1.69 6.71 20.95
N ILE A 4 -1.98 7.83 20.28
CA ILE A 4 -0.96 8.76 19.81
C ILE A 4 -1.01 9.97 20.73
N VAL A 5 0.13 10.33 21.34
CA VAL A 5 0.25 11.50 22.22
C VAL A 5 1.13 12.52 21.52
N ILE A 6 0.55 13.67 21.19
CA ILE A 6 1.26 14.76 20.48
C ILE A 6 1.64 15.84 21.50
N LYS A 7 2.90 16.27 21.47
CA LYS A 7 3.38 17.44 22.22
C LYS A 7 3.51 18.62 21.24
N GLY A 8 2.66 19.64 21.41
CA GLY A 8 2.61 20.81 20.53
C GLY A 8 3.77 21.81 20.73
N ASN A 9 3.55 23.04 20.26
CA ASN A 9 4.46 24.20 20.38
C ASN A 9 5.80 24.08 19.64
N ARG A 10 5.82 23.36 18.50
CA ARG A 10 6.99 23.30 17.61
C ARG A 10 6.53 23.41 16.15
N PRO A 11 6.93 24.47 15.41
CA PRO A 11 6.68 24.51 13.97
C PRO A 11 7.42 23.36 13.28
N LEU A 12 6.79 22.76 12.28
CA LEU A 12 7.43 21.75 11.44
C LEU A 12 8.37 22.45 10.45
N ALA A 13 9.55 21.87 10.23
CA ALA A 13 10.51 22.31 9.23
C ALA A 13 11.18 21.09 8.59
N GLY A 14 11.30 21.09 7.27
CA GLY A 14 11.85 20.00 6.48
C GLY A 14 10.89 19.53 5.38
N GLU A 15 11.28 18.44 4.73
CA GLU A 15 10.55 17.82 3.63
C GLU A 15 10.33 16.35 3.93
N VAL A 16 9.25 15.79 3.39
CA VAL A 16 8.95 14.36 3.49
C VAL A 16 8.48 13.85 2.13
N THR A 17 8.90 12.64 1.77
CA THR A 17 8.37 11.94 0.60
C THR A 17 7.10 11.20 0.99
N ILE A 18 6.02 11.43 0.25
CA ILE A 18 4.76 10.72 0.46
C ILE A 18 4.75 9.44 -0.37
N SER A 19 4.18 8.38 0.18
CA SER A 19 3.92 7.13 -0.53
C SER A 19 2.86 7.31 -1.63
N GLY A 20 2.71 6.32 -2.53
CA GLY A 20 1.76 6.40 -3.62
C GLY A 20 0.30 6.45 -3.16
N ALA A 21 -0.59 6.81 -4.09
CA ALA A 21 -1.99 7.03 -3.78
C ALA A 21 -2.73 5.72 -3.46
N LYS A 22 -3.41 5.67 -2.30
CA LYS A 22 -4.27 4.54 -1.88
C LYS A 22 -5.18 4.08 -3.00
N ASN A 23 -5.97 4.99 -3.57
CA ASN A 23 -7.04 4.62 -4.50
C ASN A 23 -6.49 4.03 -5.81
N SER A 24 -5.30 4.46 -6.23
CA SER A 24 -4.61 3.86 -7.38
C SER A 24 -4.15 2.45 -7.06
N ALA A 25 -3.50 2.23 -5.91
CA ALA A 25 -3.05 0.90 -5.49
C ALA A 25 -4.23 -0.09 -5.35
N VAL A 26 -5.31 0.33 -4.69
CA VAL A 26 -6.51 -0.50 -4.47
C VAL A 26 -7.18 -0.91 -5.79
N ALA A 27 -7.07 -0.09 -6.84
CA ALA A 27 -7.58 -0.44 -8.17
C ALA A 27 -6.61 -1.32 -8.98
N LEU A 28 -5.31 -1.03 -8.92
CA LEU A 28 -4.30 -1.69 -9.75
C LEU A 28 -3.92 -3.09 -9.26
N ILE A 29 -3.88 -3.31 -7.94
CA ILE A 29 -3.55 -4.63 -7.37
C ILE A 29 -4.49 -5.73 -7.88
N PRO A 30 -5.83 -5.62 -7.78
CA PRO A 30 -6.71 -6.66 -8.30
C PRO A 30 -6.71 -6.71 -9.83
N ALA A 31 -6.44 -5.61 -10.53
CA ALA A 31 -6.33 -5.61 -11.99
C ALA A 31 -5.17 -6.46 -12.51
N ALA A 32 -4.15 -6.75 -11.67
CA ALA A 32 -3.01 -7.58 -12.03
C ALA A 32 -3.40 -9.00 -12.47
N ILE A 33 -4.56 -9.52 -12.04
CA ILE A 33 -5.05 -10.85 -12.44
C ILE A 33 -5.39 -10.95 -13.93
N LEU A 34 -5.56 -9.81 -14.61
CA LEU A 34 -5.89 -9.75 -16.04
C LEU A 34 -4.66 -9.87 -16.94
N ALA A 35 -3.45 -9.85 -16.36
CA ALA A 35 -2.21 -9.93 -17.12
C ALA A 35 -1.74 -11.37 -17.28
N ASP A 36 -1.24 -11.71 -18.47
CA ASP A 36 -0.63 -13.02 -18.76
C ASP A 36 0.86 -13.10 -18.34
N SER A 37 1.36 -12.08 -17.64
CA SER A 37 2.77 -11.97 -17.21
C SER A 37 2.88 -11.26 -15.87
N PRO A 38 4.01 -11.39 -15.14
CA PRO A 38 4.20 -10.72 -13.85
C PRO A 38 3.99 -9.20 -13.94
N VAL A 39 3.19 -8.67 -13.01
CA VAL A 39 2.93 -7.22 -12.89
C VAL A 39 3.77 -6.65 -11.76
N ILE A 40 4.50 -5.57 -12.04
CA ILE A 40 5.29 -4.84 -11.04
C ILE A 40 4.60 -3.51 -10.79
N LEU A 41 4.25 -3.25 -9.53
CA LEU A 41 3.66 -1.98 -9.08
C LEU A 41 4.65 -1.26 -8.17
N GLU A 42 5.07 -0.06 -8.56
CA GLU A 42 5.99 0.77 -7.79
C GLU A 42 5.24 1.84 -6.98
N GLY A 43 5.79 2.20 -5.82
CA GLY A 43 5.23 3.25 -4.96
C GLY A 43 3.94 2.85 -4.24
N VAL A 44 3.61 1.56 -4.18
CA VAL A 44 2.43 1.06 -3.45
C VAL A 44 2.54 1.43 -1.96
N PRO A 45 1.54 2.12 -1.37
CA PRO A 45 1.60 2.50 0.04
C PRO A 45 1.45 1.28 0.96
N ASP A 46 2.24 1.22 2.03
CA ASP A 46 2.12 0.20 3.08
C ASP A 46 0.94 0.53 4.02
N ILE A 47 -0.25 0.02 3.67
CA ILE A 47 -1.50 0.24 4.40
C ILE A 47 -2.32 -1.06 4.46
N GLN A 48 -3.23 -1.13 5.42
CA GLN A 48 -4.05 -2.32 5.65
C GLN A 48 -4.83 -2.78 4.41
N ASP A 49 -5.35 -1.85 3.59
CA ASP A 49 -6.07 -2.19 2.37
C ASP A 49 -5.20 -2.98 1.37
N VAL A 50 -3.91 -2.65 1.27
CA VAL A 50 -2.95 -3.36 0.40
C VAL A 50 -2.72 -4.76 0.92
N HIS A 51 -2.47 -4.92 2.22
CA HIS A 51 -2.29 -6.25 2.84
C HIS A 51 -3.52 -7.14 2.66
N SER A 52 -4.73 -6.60 2.82
CA SER A 52 -5.95 -7.35 2.60
C SER A 52 -6.15 -7.78 1.13
N LEU A 53 -5.75 -6.93 0.16
CA LEU A 53 -5.80 -7.31 -1.25
C LEU A 53 -4.75 -8.38 -1.60
N ILE A 54 -3.55 -8.30 -1.03
CA ILE A 54 -2.51 -9.33 -1.17
C ILE A 54 -3.03 -10.67 -0.67
N GLU A 55 -3.62 -10.72 0.53
CA GLU A 55 -4.21 -11.93 1.10
C GLU A 55 -5.30 -12.52 0.18
N ILE A 56 -6.18 -11.67 -0.36
CA ILE A 56 -7.22 -12.10 -1.32
C ILE A 56 -6.58 -12.71 -2.59
N LEU A 57 -5.55 -12.06 -3.15
CA LEU A 57 -4.85 -12.57 -4.33
C LEU A 57 -4.16 -13.91 -4.07
N GLU A 58 -3.53 -14.06 -2.90
CA GLU A 58 -2.89 -15.32 -2.49
C GLU A 58 -3.91 -16.45 -2.32
N ILE A 59 -5.08 -16.18 -1.74
CA ILE A 59 -6.20 -17.14 -1.65
C ILE A 59 -6.68 -17.55 -3.05
N MET A 60 -6.66 -16.63 -4.02
CA MET A 60 -6.99 -16.91 -5.42
C MET A 60 -5.88 -17.67 -6.17
N GLY A 61 -4.75 -17.96 -5.52
CA GLY A 61 -3.63 -18.71 -6.08
C GLY A 61 -2.55 -17.86 -6.75
N ALA A 62 -2.61 -16.53 -6.64
CA ALA A 62 -1.53 -15.67 -7.11
C ALA A 62 -0.32 -15.75 -6.16
N THR A 63 0.89 -15.65 -6.71
CA THR A 63 2.11 -15.45 -5.92
C THR A 63 2.40 -13.96 -5.87
N VAL A 64 2.44 -13.38 -4.68
CA VAL A 64 2.69 -11.95 -4.49
C VAL A 64 3.97 -11.75 -3.66
N HIS A 65 4.77 -10.76 -4.03
CA HIS A 65 5.91 -10.31 -3.24
C HIS A 65 5.75 -8.82 -2.93
N PHE A 66 5.78 -8.46 -1.65
CA PHE A 66 5.63 -7.08 -1.18
C PHE A 66 6.78 -6.72 -0.24
N SER A 67 7.48 -5.63 -0.54
CA SER A 67 8.70 -5.19 0.14
C SER A 67 8.88 -3.68 0.10
#